data_AF-A0A5N5SSL5-F1
#
_entry.id   AF-A0A5N5SSL5-F1
#
_cell.length_a   1.000
_cell.length_b   1.000
_cell.length_c   1.000
_cell.angle_alpha   90.00
_cell.angle_beta   90.00
_cell.angle_gamma   90.00
#
_symmetry.space_group_name_H-M   'P 1'
#
loop_
_entity.id
_entity.type
_entity.pdbx_description
1 polymer ?
#
loop_
_entity_poly.entity_id
_entity_poly.type
_entity_poly.pdbx_seq_one_letter_code
_entity_poly.pdbx_strand_id
1 'polypeptide(L)'
;MMEEIIYGDDVFKIPSGLCDDFSVLLDIISPDTWNNILTDEHREMLMKYLPDFPQDDLNEKTHTLEMFFMNENFYFGSPLQNFFHNLKRGFYNPHVTKLRKIQRKILKRTYKYRQKKYVHNLLEEILVKRREMLEEIKDKGYDNEGNFVCHPYSNTKVSRRELCMRRAQKRYYKEIQAVKAEAGCDSDLSDDDNYPEGMGLTLNKKQRRQLFLLEASFPTNLCPIRSTLTKGSLALDIEANLTSTRNPFDSSDDHFKNLLSNHLAH
;
A
#
# COMPACT_ATOMS: atom_id res chain seq x y z
N MET A 1 21.19 19.21 -31.02
CA MET A 1 20.06 18.27 -31.20
C MET A 1 18.81 18.91 -30.61
N MET A 2 17.61 18.65 -31.13
CA MET A 2 16.36 19.17 -30.56
C MET A 2 15.57 18.01 -29.94
N GLU A 3 15.09 18.18 -28.72
CA GLU A 3 14.25 17.21 -28.02
C GLU A 3 12.78 17.63 -28.05
N GLU A 4 11.89 16.66 -28.28
CA GLU A 4 10.45 16.87 -28.21
C GLU A 4 9.94 16.62 -26.80
N ILE A 5 9.30 17.62 -26.21
CA ILE A 5 8.65 17.55 -24.90
C ILE A 5 7.16 17.83 -25.02
N ILE A 6 6.37 17.30 -24.09
CA ILE A 6 4.93 17.55 -23.98
C ILE A 6 4.63 18.18 -22.62
N TYR A 7 3.98 19.34 -22.67
CA TYR A 7 3.40 20.01 -21.52
C TYR A 7 1.92 20.28 -21.78
N GLY A 8 1.05 19.83 -20.87
CA GLY A 8 -0.39 19.86 -21.11
C GLY A 8 -0.78 18.96 -22.28
N ASP A 9 -1.29 19.57 -23.35
CA ASP A 9 -1.65 18.93 -24.61
C ASP A 9 -0.80 19.43 -25.81
N ASP A 10 0.15 20.33 -25.55
CA ASP A 10 1.03 20.92 -26.56
C ASP A 10 2.39 20.22 -26.62
N VAL A 11 2.99 20.21 -27.81
CA VAL A 11 4.30 19.63 -28.09
C VAL A 11 5.29 20.75 -28.37
N PHE A 12 6.38 20.78 -27.61
CA PHE A 12 7.46 21.77 -27.76
C PHE A 12 8.76 21.09 -28.20
N LYS A 13 9.56 21.81 -28.97
CA LYS A 13 10.91 21.39 -29.37
C LYS A 13 11.93 22.28 -28.66
N ILE A 14 12.77 21.67 -27.84
CA ILE A 14 13.74 22.39 -27.00
C ILE A 14 15.16 21.94 -27.36
N PRO A 15 16.17 22.84 -27.37
CA PRO A 15 17.56 22.45 -27.54
C PRO A 15 18.02 21.48 -26.45
N SER A 16 18.70 20.39 -26.83
CA SER A 16 19.16 19.36 -25.88
C SER A 16 20.06 19.93 -24.77
N GLY A 17 20.86 20.96 -25.07
CA GLY A 17 21.73 21.61 -24.07
C GLY A 17 20.97 22.26 -22.90
N LEU A 18 19.67 22.54 -23.04
CA LEU A 18 18.84 23.04 -21.92
C LEU A 18 18.56 21.95 -20.87
N CYS A 19 18.60 20.67 -21.28
CA CYS A 19 18.38 19.53 -20.39
C CYS A 19 19.64 19.14 -19.60
N ASP A 20 20.82 19.51 -20.11
CA ASP A 20 22.11 19.10 -19.58
C ASP A 20 22.58 20.02 -18.44
N ASP A 21 22.50 21.34 -18.67
CA ASP A 21 23.11 22.35 -17.82
C ASP A 21 22.06 23.32 -17.21
N PHE A 22 22.01 23.38 -15.88
CA PHE A 22 21.09 24.28 -15.17
C PHE A 22 21.43 25.76 -15.38
N SER A 23 22.72 26.09 -15.52
CA SER A 23 23.18 27.46 -15.76
C SER A 23 22.61 28.04 -17.06
N VAL A 24 22.52 27.24 -18.12
CA VAL A 24 21.92 27.67 -19.40
C VAL A 24 20.44 28.03 -19.21
N LEU A 25 19.72 27.29 -18.37
CA LEU A 25 18.33 27.60 -18.04
C LEU A 25 18.21 28.90 -17.24
N LEU A 26 19.11 29.15 -16.29
CA LEU A 26 19.14 30.39 -15.51
C LEU A 26 19.48 31.61 -16.37
N ASP A 27 20.42 31.48 -17.31
CA ASP A 27 20.78 32.56 -18.21
C ASP A 27 19.59 32.97 -19.09
N ILE A 28 18.84 31.97 -19.59
CA ILE A 28 17.62 32.19 -20.37
C ILE A 28 16.50 32.78 -19.50
N ILE A 29 16.26 32.22 -18.31
CA ILE A 29 15.20 32.64 -17.39
C ILE A 29 15.82 33.55 -16.31
N SER A 30 16.32 34.70 -16.76
CA SER A 30 16.99 35.71 -15.93
C SER A 30 16.18 37.01 -15.84
N PRO A 31 16.45 37.86 -14.83
CA PRO A 31 15.92 39.23 -14.77
C PRO A 31 16.27 40.04 -16.01
N ASP A 32 17.42 39.78 -16.62
CA ASP A 32 17.87 40.47 -17.84
C ASP A 32 16.99 40.10 -19.04
N THR A 33 16.66 38.82 -19.22
CA THR A 33 15.69 38.42 -20.26
C THR A 33 14.32 39.04 -20.00
N TRP A 34 13.89 39.06 -18.74
CA TRP A 34 12.62 39.67 -18.35
C TRP A 34 12.57 41.16 -18.70
N ASN A 35 13.59 41.92 -18.33
CA ASN A 35 13.64 43.39 -18.46
C ASN A 35 14.11 43.91 -19.82
N ASN A 36 14.91 43.16 -20.56
CA ASN A 36 15.55 43.65 -21.80
C ASN A 36 15.09 42.94 -23.08
N ILE A 37 14.56 41.71 -22.99
CA ILE A 37 14.21 40.91 -24.18
C ILE A 37 12.69 40.81 -24.37
N LEU A 38 11.92 40.68 -23.28
CA LEU A 38 10.46 40.59 -23.37
C LEU A 38 9.81 41.95 -23.63
N THR A 39 8.79 41.97 -24.49
CA THR A 39 7.90 43.13 -24.68
C THR A 39 6.92 43.26 -23.52
N ASP A 40 6.36 44.45 -23.32
CA ASP A 40 5.40 44.70 -22.23
C ASP A 40 4.15 43.82 -22.35
N GLU A 41 3.65 43.57 -23.57
CA GLU A 41 2.55 42.65 -23.81
C GLU A 41 2.86 41.22 -23.32
N HIS A 42 4.08 40.74 -23.56
CA HIS A 42 4.50 39.42 -23.07
C HIS A 42 4.62 39.39 -21.55
N ARG A 43 5.11 40.47 -20.92
CA ARG A 43 5.19 40.57 -19.46
C ARG A 43 3.81 40.58 -18.82
N GLU A 44 2.88 41.36 -19.36
CA GLU A 44 1.49 41.40 -18.89
C GLU A 44 0.82 40.03 -19.01
N MET A 45 1.05 39.32 -20.11
CA MET A 45 0.57 37.96 -20.29
C MET A 45 1.20 37.00 -19.28
N LEU A 46 2.51 37.08 -19.05
CA LEU A 46 3.21 36.21 -18.11
C LEU A 46 2.80 36.47 -16.66
N MET A 47 2.53 37.74 -16.29
CA MET A 47 2.02 38.11 -14.98
C MET A 47 0.67 37.47 -14.65
N LYS A 48 -0.16 37.11 -15.65
CA LYS A 48 -1.43 36.39 -15.44
C LYS A 48 -1.25 34.95 -14.97
N TYR A 49 -0.05 34.37 -15.12
CA TYR A 49 0.25 33.03 -14.61
C TYR A 49 0.78 33.04 -13.17
N LEU A 50 1.06 34.22 -12.60
CA LEU A 50 1.40 34.36 -11.18
C LEU A 50 0.15 34.22 -10.31
N PRO A 51 0.31 33.86 -9.02
CA PRO A 51 -0.81 33.86 -8.08
C PRO A 51 -1.45 35.24 -7.98
N ASP A 52 -2.78 35.27 -7.85
CA ASP A 52 -3.52 36.50 -7.54
C ASP A 52 -3.53 36.74 -6.04
N PHE A 53 -3.18 37.96 -5.63
CA PHE A 53 -3.16 38.37 -4.23
C PHE A 53 -4.32 39.32 -3.92
N PRO A 54 -4.95 39.19 -2.74
CA PRO A 54 -6.12 39.99 -2.38
C PRO A 54 -5.79 41.45 -2.05
N GLN A 55 -4.54 41.75 -1.67
CA GLN A 55 -4.05 43.09 -1.33
C GLN A 55 -2.72 43.34 -2.03
N ASP A 56 -2.52 44.55 -2.54
CA ASP A 56 -1.29 45.00 -3.20
C ASP A 56 -0.77 44.03 -4.28
N ASP A 57 -1.69 43.50 -5.09
CA ASP A 57 -1.44 42.43 -6.08
C ASP A 57 -0.23 42.68 -6.99
N LEU A 58 -0.09 43.92 -7.49
CA LEU A 58 1.03 44.25 -8.36
C LEU A 58 2.37 44.16 -7.63
N ASN A 59 2.46 44.69 -6.41
CA ASN A 59 3.69 44.70 -5.63
C ASN A 59 4.07 43.28 -5.15
N GLU A 60 3.08 42.50 -4.70
CA GLU A 60 3.29 41.11 -4.29
C GLU A 60 3.71 40.23 -5.48
N LYS A 61 3.13 40.45 -6.66
CA LYS A 61 3.57 39.77 -7.90
C LYS A 61 4.98 40.15 -8.29
N THR A 62 5.37 41.42 -8.18
CA THR A 62 6.76 41.83 -8.47
C THR A 62 7.74 41.21 -7.48
N HIS A 63 7.41 41.18 -6.19
CA HIS A 63 8.25 40.53 -5.18
C HIS A 63 8.36 39.02 -5.42
N THR A 64 7.25 38.36 -5.75
CA THR A 64 7.22 36.94 -6.12
C THR A 64 8.14 36.64 -7.32
N LEU A 65 8.16 37.53 -8.33
CA LEU A 65 9.05 37.40 -9.48
C LEU A 65 10.53 37.56 -9.10
N GLU A 66 10.85 38.52 -8.22
CA GLU A 66 12.21 38.68 -7.70
C GLU A 66 12.67 37.41 -6.99
N MET A 67 11.86 36.88 -6.05
CA MET A 67 12.15 35.61 -5.37
C MET A 67 12.31 34.43 -6.35
N PHE A 68 11.51 34.41 -7.41
CA PHE A 68 11.59 33.39 -8.46
C PHE A 68 12.94 33.42 -9.19
N PHE A 69 13.41 34.60 -9.60
CA PHE A 69 14.70 34.75 -10.25
C PHE A 69 15.89 34.52 -9.31
N MET A 70 15.75 34.84 -8.02
CA MET A 70 16.76 34.55 -7.00
C MET A 70 16.81 33.06 -6.61
N ASN A 71 16.02 32.22 -7.28
CA ASN A 71 16.01 30.77 -7.09
C ASN A 71 15.65 30.38 -5.64
N GLU A 72 14.77 31.15 -5.01
CA GLU A 72 14.31 30.91 -3.65
C GLU A 72 13.34 29.71 -3.56
N ASN A 73 13.12 29.23 -2.34
CA ASN A 73 12.23 28.11 -2.07
C ASN A 73 10.79 28.58 -1.92
N PHE A 74 9.89 28.05 -2.75
CA PHE A 74 8.45 28.34 -2.68
C PHE A 74 7.67 27.20 -2.02
N TYR A 75 7.83 25.99 -2.56
CA TYR A 75 7.11 24.81 -2.09
C TYR A 75 7.94 23.57 -2.37
N PHE A 76 8.67 23.12 -1.35
CA PHE A 76 9.63 22.01 -1.43
C PHE A 76 10.69 22.20 -2.53
N GLY A 77 11.34 23.36 -2.50
CA GLY A 77 12.41 23.75 -3.40
C GLY A 77 12.04 24.91 -4.31
N SER A 78 13.00 25.31 -5.14
CA SER A 78 12.79 26.34 -6.16
C SER A 78 12.00 25.76 -7.35
N PRO A 79 11.00 26.50 -7.88
CA PRO A 79 10.28 26.13 -9.09
C PRO A 79 11.20 25.88 -10.29
N LEU A 80 12.24 26.70 -10.47
CA LEU A 80 13.20 26.57 -11.58
C LEU A 80 14.02 25.30 -11.44
N GLN A 81 14.53 25.02 -10.23
CA GLN A 81 15.24 23.77 -9.96
C GLN A 81 14.33 22.57 -10.16
N ASN A 82 13.11 22.61 -9.65
CA ASN A 82 12.16 21.51 -9.80
C ASN A 82 11.80 21.27 -11.28
N PHE A 83 11.62 22.33 -12.06
CA PHE A 83 11.43 22.24 -13.50
C PHE A 83 12.63 21.58 -14.19
N PHE A 84 13.85 22.04 -13.91
CA PHE A 84 15.07 21.46 -14.47
C PHE A 84 15.25 19.98 -14.11
N HIS A 85 15.04 19.61 -12.84
CA HIS A 85 15.11 18.21 -12.43
C HIS A 85 14.06 17.35 -13.13
N ASN A 86 12.85 17.88 -13.35
CA ASN A 86 11.81 17.18 -14.11
C ASN A 86 12.21 17.05 -15.58
N LEU A 87 12.79 18.09 -16.18
CA LEU A 87 13.29 18.08 -17.55
C LEU A 87 14.37 16.99 -17.72
N LYS A 88 15.41 17.02 -16.87
CA LYS A 88 16.51 16.03 -16.87
C LYS A 88 16.06 14.60 -16.62
N ARG A 89 15.00 14.39 -15.82
CA ARG A 89 14.40 13.06 -15.57
C ARG A 89 13.54 12.56 -16.74
N GLY A 90 13.38 13.34 -17.81
CA GLY A 90 12.49 13.01 -18.92
C GLY A 90 11.02 13.06 -18.53
N PHE A 91 10.66 13.83 -17.50
CA PHE A 91 9.28 13.96 -17.04
C PHE A 91 8.38 14.42 -18.18
N TYR A 92 8.84 15.36 -19.02
CA TYR A 92 8.05 15.90 -20.13
C TYR A 92 8.13 15.07 -21.42
N ASN A 93 8.83 13.93 -21.44
CA ASN A 93 8.90 13.09 -22.63
C ASN A 93 7.48 12.61 -23.06
N PRO A 94 7.13 12.64 -24.37
CA PRO A 94 5.81 12.24 -24.88
C PRO A 94 5.34 10.87 -24.38
N HIS A 95 6.20 9.87 -24.41
CA HIS A 95 5.86 8.51 -24.00
C HIS A 95 5.63 8.42 -22.49
N VAL A 96 6.53 9.04 -21.71
CA VAL A 96 6.44 9.07 -20.24
C VAL A 96 5.19 9.82 -19.78
N THR A 97 4.86 10.95 -20.41
CA THR A 97 3.65 11.72 -20.11
C THR A 97 2.38 10.92 -20.42
N LYS A 98 2.30 10.24 -21.57
CA LYS A 98 1.17 9.36 -21.91
C LYS A 98 0.99 8.24 -20.90
N LEU A 99 2.07 7.53 -20.53
CA LEU A 99 2.02 6.45 -19.54
C LEU A 99 1.54 6.95 -18.17
N ARG A 100 2.02 8.10 -17.71
CA ARG A 100 1.57 8.69 -16.44
C ARG A 100 0.11 9.12 -16.47
N LYS A 101 -0.37 9.70 -17.59
CA LYS A 101 -1.81 10.01 -17.78
C LYS A 101 -2.65 8.72 -17.62
N ILE A 102 -2.22 7.59 -18.19
CA ILE A 102 -2.90 6.29 -18.04
C ILE A 102 -2.83 5.78 -16.59
N GLN A 103 -1.65 5.83 -15.97
CA GLN A 103 -1.44 5.39 -14.59
C GLN A 103 -2.37 6.14 -13.62
N ARG A 104 -2.50 7.47 -13.74
CA ARG A 104 -3.43 8.27 -12.92
C ARG A 104 -4.88 7.81 -13.08
N LYS A 105 -5.32 7.48 -14.31
CA LYS A 105 -6.67 6.95 -14.57
C LYS A 105 -6.89 5.60 -13.87
N ILE A 106 -5.90 4.70 -13.94
CA ILE A 106 -5.95 3.39 -13.26
C ILE A 106 -6.00 3.58 -11.74
N LEU A 107 -5.09 4.41 -11.18
CA LEU A 107 -5.06 4.70 -9.75
C LEU A 107 -6.39 5.28 -9.26
N LYS A 108 -6.99 6.23 -9.99
CA LYS A 108 -8.30 6.79 -9.65
C LYS A 108 -9.41 5.73 -9.65
N ARG A 109 -9.42 4.82 -10.65
CA ARG A 109 -10.38 3.71 -10.71
C ARG A 109 -10.20 2.73 -9.54
N THR A 110 -8.96 2.33 -9.26
CA THR A 110 -8.66 1.42 -8.15
C THR A 110 -8.99 2.03 -6.80
N TYR A 111 -8.73 3.33 -6.61
CA TYR A 111 -9.12 4.06 -5.40
C TYR A 111 -10.63 4.02 -5.18
N LYS A 112 -11.44 4.35 -6.21
CA LYS A 112 -12.90 4.28 -6.12
C LYS A 112 -13.39 2.87 -5.79
N TYR A 113 -12.79 1.85 -6.39
CA TYR A 113 -13.12 0.45 -6.09
C TYR A 113 -12.79 0.09 -4.64
N ARG A 114 -11.61 0.49 -4.14
CA ARG A 114 -11.20 0.28 -2.75
C ARG A 114 -12.18 0.95 -1.77
N GLN A 115 -12.62 2.17 -2.07
CA GLN A 115 -13.62 2.88 -1.26
C GLN A 115 -14.95 2.11 -1.18
N LYS A 116 -15.48 1.66 -2.32
CA LYS A 116 -16.72 0.86 -2.34
C LYS A 116 -16.57 -0.43 -1.53
N LYS A 117 -15.44 -1.12 -1.70
CA LYS A 117 -15.15 -2.35 -0.97
C LYS A 117 -15.01 -2.09 0.54
N TYR A 118 -14.39 -0.98 0.92
CA TYR A 118 -14.26 -0.60 2.32
C TYR A 118 -15.62 -0.41 2.97
N VAL A 119 -16.52 0.37 2.35
CA VAL A 119 -17.88 0.59 2.87
C VAL A 119 -18.67 -0.71 2.95
N HIS A 120 -18.60 -1.56 1.92
CA HIS A 120 -19.28 -2.86 1.92
C HIS A 120 -18.81 -3.74 3.09
N ASN A 121 -17.50 -3.90 3.25
CA ASN A 121 -16.92 -4.69 4.32
C ASN A 121 -17.25 -4.13 5.71
N LEU A 122 -17.28 -2.81 5.84
CA LEU A 122 -17.66 -2.14 7.09
C LEU A 122 -19.12 -2.41 7.44
N LEU A 123 -20.01 -2.37 6.44
CA LEU A 123 -21.43 -2.67 6.64
C LEU A 123 -21.64 -4.13 7.03
N GLU A 124 -20.97 -5.09 6.37
CA GLU A 124 -21.00 -6.50 6.77
C GLU A 124 -20.55 -6.67 8.22
N GLU A 125 -19.46 -6.01 8.62
CA GLU A 125 -18.95 -6.09 9.99
C GLU A 125 -19.93 -5.52 11.02
N ILE A 126 -20.55 -4.37 10.72
CA ILE A 126 -21.57 -3.77 11.59
C ILE A 126 -22.80 -4.68 11.72
N LEU A 127 -23.25 -5.29 10.62
CA LEU A 127 -24.42 -6.18 10.65
C LEU A 127 -24.16 -7.46 11.44
N VAL A 128 -22.98 -8.06 11.30
CA VAL A 128 -22.59 -9.25 12.08
C VAL A 128 -22.56 -8.90 13.57
N LYS A 129 -21.89 -7.81 13.96
CA LYS A 129 -21.81 -7.36 15.36
C LYS A 129 -23.18 -7.04 15.95
N ARG A 130 -24.06 -6.40 15.18
CA ARG A 130 -25.43 -6.10 15.63
C ARG A 130 -26.22 -7.38 15.86
N ARG A 131 -26.07 -8.39 15.00
CA ARG A 131 -26.71 -9.69 15.19
C ARG A 131 -26.19 -10.37 16.45
N GLU A 132 -24.88 -10.42 16.63
CA GLU A 132 -24.24 -11.00 17.83
C GLU A 132 -24.76 -10.34 19.10
N MET A 133 -24.81 -9.01 19.15
CA MET A 133 -25.39 -8.27 20.27
C MET A 133 -26.85 -8.64 20.53
N LEU A 134 -27.67 -8.79 19.48
CA LEU A 134 -29.08 -9.15 19.64
C LEU A 134 -29.28 -10.59 20.12
N GLU A 135 -28.48 -11.54 19.66
CA GLU A 135 -28.51 -12.92 20.18
C GLU A 135 -28.03 -12.97 21.63
N GLU A 136 -27.00 -12.20 22.01
CA GLU A 136 -26.58 -12.09 23.41
C GLU A 136 -27.70 -11.54 24.31
N ILE A 137 -28.47 -10.55 23.85
CA ILE A 137 -29.63 -10.03 24.59
C ILE A 137 -30.71 -11.10 24.75
N LYS A 138 -31.00 -11.81 23.66
CA LYS A 138 -32.00 -12.87 23.64
C LYS A 138 -31.64 -14.01 24.60
N ASP A 139 -30.36 -14.39 24.65
CA ASP A 139 -29.87 -15.48 25.50
C ASP A 139 -29.75 -15.07 26.98
N LYS A 140 -29.40 -13.81 27.28
CA LYS A 140 -29.21 -13.29 28.66
C LYS A 140 -30.50 -12.75 29.32
N GLY A 141 -31.58 -12.58 28.57
CA GLY A 141 -32.86 -12.04 29.04
C GLY A 141 -32.83 -10.52 29.32
N TYR A 142 -34.01 -9.88 29.32
CA TYR A 142 -34.16 -8.42 29.48
C TYR A 142 -33.88 -7.91 30.90
N ASP A 143 -33.67 -8.79 31.88
CA ASP A 143 -33.61 -8.45 33.31
C ASP A 143 -32.22 -8.03 33.79
N ASN A 144 -31.20 -8.07 32.92
CA ASN A 144 -29.85 -7.63 33.23
C ASN A 144 -29.56 -6.26 32.61
N GLU A 145 -29.88 -5.17 33.31
CA GLU A 145 -29.42 -3.79 33.00
C GLU A 145 -27.89 -3.59 33.19
N GLY A 146 -27.11 -4.68 33.21
CA GLY A 146 -25.69 -4.66 33.52
C GLY A 146 -24.80 -4.78 32.28
N ASN A 147 -24.27 -3.64 31.85
CA ASN A 147 -23.07 -3.50 31.01
C ASN A 147 -23.00 -4.35 29.73
N PHE A 148 -23.57 -3.81 28.65
CA PHE A 148 -23.13 -4.14 27.29
C PHE A 148 -21.65 -3.75 27.13
N VAL A 149 -20.75 -4.67 27.40
CA VAL A 149 -19.34 -4.51 27.03
C VAL A 149 -19.27 -4.63 25.51
N CYS A 150 -19.28 -3.49 24.84
CA CYS A 150 -18.83 -3.41 23.45
C CYS A 150 -17.38 -3.89 23.44
N HIS A 151 -17.16 -5.17 23.15
CA HIS A 151 -15.81 -5.70 23.04
C HIS A 151 -15.07 -4.87 21.98
N PRO A 152 -13.98 -4.16 22.36
CA PRO A 152 -13.25 -3.34 21.42
C PRO A 152 -12.69 -4.26 20.35
N TYR A 153 -13.25 -4.15 19.15
CA TYR A 153 -12.67 -4.51 17.85
C TYR A 153 -11.42 -5.41 17.93
N SER A 154 -11.57 -6.72 18.18
CA SER A 154 -10.51 -7.67 17.84
C SER A 154 -10.69 -8.10 16.38
N ASN A 155 -10.52 -7.15 15.46
CA ASN A 155 -10.46 -7.43 14.03
C ASN A 155 -9.13 -8.14 13.72
N THR A 156 -9.00 -9.39 14.15
CA THR A 156 -7.90 -10.27 13.75
C THR A 156 -8.13 -10.83 12.36
N LYS A 157 -8.64 -10.01 11.43
CA LYS A 157 -8.49 -10.30 10.00
C LYS A 157 -7.03 -10.02 9.67
N VAL A 158 -6.20 -11.07 9.78
CA VAL A 158 -4.80 -11.09 9.35
C VAL A 158 -4.70 -10.32 8.04
N SER A 159 -3.93 -9.22 8.06
CA SER A 159 -3.86 -8.32 6.91
C SER A 159 -3.42 -9.12 5.68
N ARG A 160 -3.89 -8.76 4.48
CA ARG A 160 -3.40 -9.39 3.24
C ARG A 160 -1.87 -9.33 3.15
N ARG A 161 -1.25 -8.27 3.71
CA ARG A 161 0.19 -8.13 3.83
C ARG A 161 0.78 -9.20 4.74
N GLU A 162 0.17 -9.43 5.89
CA GLU A 162 0.60 -10.42 6.88
C GLU A 162 0.42 -11.87 6.38
N LEU A 163 -0.66 -12.16 5.66
CA LEU A 163 -0.85 -13.39 4.90
C LEU A 163 0.25 -13.59 3.84
N CYS A 164 0.65 -12.52 3.14
CA CYS A 164 1.73 -12.57 2.15
C CYS A 164 3.09 -12.82 2.83
N MET A 165 3.36 -12.17 3.97
CA MET A 165 4.57 -12.38 4.75
C MET A 165 4.66 -13.81 5.27
N ARG A 166 3.58 -14.36 5.83
CA ARG A 166 3.53 -15.77 6.27
C ARG A 166 3.78 -16.75 5.12
N ARG A 167 3.22 -16.48 3.93
CA ARG A 167 3.47 -17.30 2.73
C ARG A 167 4.92 -17.21 2.25
N ALA A 168 5.51 -16.02 2.29
CA ALA A 168 6.91 -15.81 1.93
C ALA A 168 7.85 -16.54 2.90
N GLN A 169 7.61 -16.39 4.21
CA GLN A 169 8.33 -17.09 5.28
C GLN A 169 8.25 -18.62 5.11
N LYS A 170 7.06 -19.19 4.89
CA LYS A 170 6.90 -20.64 4.64
C LYS A 170 7.67 -21.10 3.40
N ARG A 171 7.71 -20.32 2.32
CA ARG A 171 8.45 -20.67 1.10
C ARG A 171 9.95 -20.63 1.32
N TYR A 172 10.43 -19.59 1.99
CA TYR A 172 11.82 -19.44 2.36
C TYR A 172 12.35 -20.65 3.14
N TYR A 173 11.65 -21.05 4.20
CA TYR A 173 12.05 -22.22 4.99
C TYR A 173 11.95 -23.55 4.23
N LYS A 174 10.97 -23.70 3.32
CA LYS A 174 10.89 -24.88 2.43
C LYS A 174 12.07 -24.95 1.47
N GLU A 175 12.50 -23.82 0.94
CA GLU A 175 13.64 -23.76 0.03
C GLU A 175 14.94 -24.11 0.75
N ILE A 176 15.14 -23.56 1.96
CA ILE A 176 16.28 -23.92 2.82
C ILE A 176 16.28 -25.40 3.13
N GLN A 177 15.12 -25.99 3.47
CA GLN A 177 15.02 -27.42 3.74
C GLN A 177 15.31 -28.27 2.49
N ALA A 178 14.92 -27.82 1.30
CA ALA A 178 15.23 -28.50 0.04
C ALA A 178 16.74 -28.45 -0.26
N VAL A 179 17.36 -27.28 -0.13
CA VAL A 179 18.82 -27.11 -0.28
C VAL A 179 19.58 -27.95 0.75
N LYS A 180 19.12 -28.01 1.99
CA LYS A 180 19.69 -28.85 3.05
C LYS A 180 19.62 -30.34 2.70
N ALA A 181 18.47 -30.80 2.20
CA ALA A 181 18.28 -32.18 1.78
C ALA A 181 19.18 -32.56 0.60
N GLU A 182 19.44 -31.62 -0.32
CA GLU A 182 20.37 -31.80 -1.43
C GLU A 182 21.85 -31.79 -0.96
N ALA A 183 22.18 -30.94 0.01
CA ALA A 183 23.53 -30.81 0.55
C ALA A 183 23.90 -31.90 1.59
N GLY A 184 22.94 -32.70 2.07
CA GLY A 184 23.18 -33.78 3.03
C GLY A 184 23.62 -33.32 4.43
N CYS A 185 23.47 -32.03 4.75
CA CYS A 185 23.75 -31.51 6.09
C CYS A 185 22.54 -31.73 7.00
N ASP A 186 22.73 -32.29 8.20
CA ASP A 186 21.62 -32.52 9.16
C ASP A 186 21.55 -31.48 10.30
N SER A 187 22.45 -30.50 10.34
CA SER A 187 22.55 -29.50 11.43
C SER A 187 21.29 -28.67 11.66
N ASP A 188 20.96 -28.42 12.94
CA ASP A 188 19.85 -27.55 13.35
C ASP A 188 20.04 -26.12 12.81
N LEU A 189 18.92 -25.49 12.43
CA LEU A 189 18.92 -24.17 11.80
C LEU A 189 19.55 -23.14 12.75
N SER A 190 20.62 -22.50 12.29
CA SER A 190 21.15 -21.27 12.90
C SER A 190 20.03 -20.22 12.95
N ASP A 191 20.04 -19.43 14.02
CA ASP A 191 19.16 -18.27 14.17
C ASP A 191 19.24 -17.41 12.90
N ASP A 192 18.10 -17.22 12.24
CA ASP A 192 17.95 -16.37 11.08
C ASP A 192 17.39 -15.01 11.51
N ASP A 193 18.22 -13.98 11.41
CA ASP A 193 17.90 -12.60 11.78
C ASP A 193 16.64 -12.07 11.08
N ASN A 194 16.29 -12.59 9.90
CA ASN A 194 15.18 -12.07 9.11
C ASN A 194 13.81 -12.64 9.55
N TYR A 195 13.78 -13.79 10.25
CA TYR A 195 12.56 -14.45 10.72
C TYR A 195 12.74 -15.11 12.09
N PRO A 196 12.86 -14.33 13.18
CA PRO A 196 13.18 -14.84 14.53
C PRO A 196 12.12 -15.77 15.14
N GLU A 197 10.87 -15.74 14.63
CA GLU A 197 9.82 -16.68 15.05
C GLU A 197 10.01 -18.12 14.52
N GLY A 198 11.00 -18.33 13.63
CA GLY A 198 11.35 -19.66 13.10
C GLY A 198 10.35 -20.23 12.10
N MET A 199 10.56 -21.50 11.74
CA MET A 199 9.59 -22.30 11.00
C MET A 199 8.47 -22.68 11.99
N GLY A 200 7.32 -22.02 11.93
CA GLY A 200 6.19 -22.31 12.80
C GLY A 200 5.83 -23.81 12.84
N LEU A 201 5.05 -24.23 13.85
CA LEU A 201 4.71 -25.62 14.19
C LEU A 201 4.83 -26.66 13.06
N THR A 202 5.78 -27.59 13.20
CA THR A 202 5.91 -28.73 12.29
C THR A 202 4.90 -29.83 12.63
N LEU A 203 3.87 -29.99 11.80
CA LEU A 203 2.86 -31.03 12.02
C LEU A 203 3.35 -32.43 11.65
N ASN A 204 3.00 -33.41 12.48
CA ASN A 204 3.26 -34.82 12.23
C ASN A 204 2.38 -35.36 11.08
N LYS A 205 2.81 -36.45 10.43
CA LYS A 205 2.14 -37.10 9.29
C LYS A 205 0.67 -37.42 9.56
N LYS A 206 0.31 -37.76 10.81
CA LYS A 206 -1.09 -38.01 11.23
C LYS A 206 -1.93 -36.72 11.24
N GLN A 207 -1.41 -35.63 11.79
CA GLN A 207 -2.08 -34.33 11.85
C GLN A 207 -2.28 -33.76 10.43
N ARG A 208 -1.27 -33.87 9.57
CA ARG A 208 -1.38 -33.46 8.15
C ARG A 208 -2.48 -34.21 7.40
N ARG A 209 -2.65 -35.51 7.66
CA ARG A 209 -3.73 -36.32 7.07
C ARG A 209 -5.10 -35.87 7.57
N GLN A 210 -5.23 -35.55 8.86
CA GLN A 210 -6.49 -35.05 9.43
C GLN A 210 -6.88 -33.69 8.84
N LEU A 211 -5.92 -32.78 8.69
CA LEU A 211 -6.14 -31.50 8.02
C LEU A 211 -6.59 -31.68 6.57
N PHE A 212 -5.94 -32.57 5.84
CA PHE A 212 -6.33 -32.87 4.46
C PHE A 212 -7.78 -33.40 4.36
N LEU A 213 -8.18 -34.27 5.28
CA LEU A 213 -9.56 -34.77 5.35
C LEU A 213 -10.56 -33.66 5.70
N LEU A 214 -10.19 -32.77 6.62
CA LEU A 214 -11.02 -31.63 7.00
C LEU A 214 -11.17 -30.63 5.85
N GLU A 215 -10.08 -30.29 5.16
CA GLU A 215 -10.09 -29.45 3.96
C GLU A 215 -10.99 -30.04 2.86
N ALA A 216 -10.96 -31.36 2.67
CA ALA A 216 -11.80 -32.06 1.70
C ALA A 216 -13.30 -32.08 2.07
N SER A 217 -13.64 -31.85 3.33
CA SER A 217 -15.04 -31.82 3.81
C SER A 217 -15.75 -30.48 3.58
N PHE A 218 -15.02 -29.41 3.24
CA PHE A 218 -15.63 -28.11 2.96
C PHE A 218 -16.35 -28.12 1.60
N PRO A 219 -17.55 -27.50 1.51
CA PRO A 219 -18.28 -27.44 0.25
C PRO A 219 -17.49 -26.60 -0.78
N THR A 220 -17.36 -27.12 -2.00
CA THR A 220 -16.57 -26.54 -3.10
C THR A 220 -16.94 -25.09 -3.45
N ASN A 221 -18.17 -24.67 -3.14
CA ASN A 221 -18.66 -23.31 -3.37
C ASN A 221 -18.05 -22.26 -2.40
N LEU A 222 -17.41 -22.70 -1.31
CA LEU A 222 -16.71 -21.83 -0.36
C LEU A 222 -15.19 -21.78 -0.61
N CYS A 223 -14.68 -22.60 -1.54
CA CYS A 223 -13.25 -22.63 -1.86
C CYS A 223 -12.86 -21.44 -2.75
N PRO A 224 -11.78 -20.70 -2.42
CA PRO A 224 -11.26 -19.64 -3.30
C PRO A 224 -10.91 -20.16 -4.70
N ILE A 225 -11.37 -19.47 -5.75
CA ILE A 225 -11.03 -19.79 -7.15
C ILE A 225 -9.51 -19.66 -7.38
N ARG A 226 -8.88 -20.71 -7.91
CA ARG A 226 -7.42 -20.79 -8.11
C ARG A 226 -7.04 -20.89 -9.59
N SER A 227 -5.82 -20.48 -9.90
CA SER A 227 -5.14 -20.76 -11.17
C SER A 227 -4.89 -22.27 -11.34
N THR A 228 -5.03 -22.80 -12.55
CA THR A 228 -4.81 -24.22 -12.87
C THR A 228 -3.36 -24.69 -12.76
N LEU A 229 -2.40 -23.76 -12.64
CA LEU A 229 -0.95 -24.06 -12.67
C LEU A 229 -0.37 -24.56 -11.34
N THR A 230 -1.23 -24.86 -10.40
CA THR A 230 -0.91 -24.66 -9.00
C THR A 230 -1.26 -25.99 -8.32
N LYS A 231 -0.25 -26.75 -7.88
CA LYS A 231 -0.41 -28.09 -7.29
C LYS A 231 -0.52 -27.95 -5.76
N GLY A 232 -1.32 -28.78 -5.09
CA GLY A 232 -1.48 -28.76 -3.61
C GLY A 232 -2.90 -28.48 -3.08
N SER A 233 -3.04 -28.49 -1.75
CA SER A 233 -4.30 -28.55 -1.00
C SER A 233 -5.24 -27.34 -1.22
N LEU A 234 -6.53 -27.55 -0.90
CA LEU A 234 -7.67 -26.72 -1.28
C LEU A 234 -7.77 -25.42 -0.46
N ALA A 235 -6.79 -24.52 -0.61
CA ALA A 235 -6.83 -23.06 -0.37
C ALA A 235 -7.32 -22.49 0.98
N LEU A 236 -7.98 -23.26 1.84
CA LEU A 236 -7.96 -23.07 3.28
C LEU A 236 -6.61 -23.62 3.70
N ASP A 237 -5.59 -22.76 3.79
CA ASP A 237 -4.32 -23.13 4.43
C ASP A 237 -4.63 -23.26 5.92
N ILE A 238 -5.30 -24.36 6.32
CA ILE A 238 -5.69 -24.60 7.71
C ILE A 238 -4.40 -24.67 8.54
N GLU A 239 -3.31 -25.17 7.94
CA GLU A 239 -1.96 -25.09 8.49
C GLU A 239 -1.47 -23.64 8.75
N ALA A 240 -1.93 -22.61 8.04
CA ALA A 240 -1.55 -21.21 8.32
C ALA A 240 -2.25 -20.60 9.53
N ASN A 241 -3.35 -21.21 9.99
CA ASN A 241 -4.06 -20.81 11.20
C ASN A 241 -3.55 -21.53 12.44
N LEU A 242 -2.68 -22.54 12.28
CA LEU A 242 -2.01 -23.25 13.37
C LEU A 242 -0.81 -22.43 13.82
N THR A 243 -0.90 -21.83 14.99
CA THR A 243 0.21 -21.17 15.68
C THR A 243 0.55 -21.95 16.94
N SER A 244 1.76 -21.75 17.49
CA SER A 244 2.16 -22.36 18.77
C SER A 244 1.17 -22.09 19.90
N THR A 245 0.43 -20.98 19.81
CA THR A 245 -0.59 -20.53 20.76
C THR A 245 -2.01 -20.98 20.42
N ARG A 246 -2.23 -21.49 19.20
CA ARG A 246 -3.56 -21.87 18.69
C ARG A 246 -3.44 -23.13 17.83
N ASN A 247 -3.18 -24.25 18.50
CA ASN A 247 -3.07 -25.58 17.89
C ASN A 247 -4.23 -26.50 18.36
N PRO A 248 -5.32 -26.68 17.59
CA PRO A 248 -6.39 -27.63 17.88
C PRO A 248 -5.95 -29.10 17.98
N PHE A 249 -4.71 -29.44 17.59
CA PHE A 249 -4.18 -30.79 17.75
C PHE A 249 -3.34 -30.99 19.01
N ASP A 250 -2.99 -29.92 19.73
CA ASP A 250 -2.36 -29.97 21.05
C ASP A 250 -3.34 -29.47 22.10
N SER A 251 -3.96 -30.40 22.81
CA SER A 251 -4.72 -30.10 24.02
C SER A 251 -3.74 -29.81 25.16
N SER A 252 -3.07 -28.67 25.15
CA SER A 252 -2.30 -28.25 26.32
C SER A 252 -3.25 -27.93 27.48
N ASP A 253 -2.81 -28.15 28.72
CA ASP A 253 -3.60 -27.80 29.92
C ASP A 253 -4.06 -26.33 29.89
N ASP A 254 -3.27 -25.44 29.30
CA ASP A 254 -3.63 -24.03 29.15
C ASP A 254 -4.72 -23.81 28.10
N HIS A 255 -4.78 -24.63 27.05
CA HIS A 255 -5.91 -24.63 26.12
C HIS A 255 -7.19 -25.07 26.84
N PHE A 256 -7.12 -26.11 27.66
CA PHE A 256 -8.25 -26.60 28.45
C PHE A 256 -8.72 -25.59 29.51
N LYS A 257 -7.78 -24.94 30.22
CA LYS A 257 -8.09 -23.85 31.16
C LYS A 257 -8.79 -22.67 30.49
N ASN A 258 -8.34 -22.27 29.30
CA ASN A 258 -9.00 -21.21 28.52
C ASN A 258 -10.40 -21.62 28.04
N LEU A 259 -10.59 -22.90 27.69
CA LEU A 259 -11.89 -23.42 27.27
C LEU A 259 -12.87 -23.46 28.46
N LEU A 260 -12.40 -23.88 29.63
CA LEU A 260 -13.15 -23.86 30.88
C LEU A 260 -13.46 -22.43 31.35
N SER A 261 -12.51 -21.49 31.27
CA SER A 261 -12.76 -20.10 31.67
C SER A 261 -13.81 -19.43 30.80
N ASN A 262 -13.84 -19.76 29.50
CA ASN A 262 -14.88 -19.27 28.59
C ASN A 262 -16.25 -19.91 28.86
N HIS A 263 -16.29 -21.14 29.37
CA HIS A 263 -17.53 -21.87 29.64
C HIS A 263 -18.10 -21.63 31.03
N LEU A 264 -17.28 -21.18 31.98
CA LEU A 264 -17.65 -20.80 33.35
C LEU A 264 -17.96 -19.29 33.49
N ALA A 265 -17.71 -18.49 32.45
CA ALA A 265 -18.06 -17.06 32.39
C ALA A 265 -19.46 -16.78 31.78
N HIS A 266 -20.24 -17.83 31.54
CA HIS A 266 -21.68 -17.79 31.25
C HIS A 266 -22.46 -18.23 32.49
#